data_AF-A0A1S8XZQ9-F1
#
_entry.id   AF-A0A1S8XZQ9-F1
#
_cell.length_a   1.000
_cell.length_b   1.000
_cell.length_c   1.000
_cell.angle_alpha   90.00
_cell.angle_beta   90.00
_cell.angle_gamma   90.00
#
_symmetry.space_group_name_H-M   'P 1'
#
loop_
_entity.id
_entity.type
_entity.pdbx_description
1 polymer ?
#
loop_
_entity_poly.entity_id
_entity_poly.type
_entity_poly.pdbx_seq_one_letter_code
_entity_poly.pdbx_strand_id
1 'polypeptide(L)'
;EQRQIAAKMQAALFQRDILSHATEERLKQAARWLDADDPENPPEASSREVQNIPLGLGALLLAVAAVVFAVVATSSMDALSRLGVLLVATVLLLLAPPVLARRGLTSTAETISAVGLLLVPLAGYALWAVDLIGGGGASGAVFAGVIFLVTAAVGFGYALFTGLRAPRFATVLAAQPVLPLLAYDRVSGPAGWALVLTVVAMVDLWLARSPVTVERPVRQDLPGGR
;
A
#
# COMPACT_ATOMS: atom_id res chain seq x y z
N GLU A 1 -48.21 -24.16 -67.03
CA GLU A 1 -46.88 -24.44 -66.45
C GLU A 1 -45.93 -23.24 -66.44
N GLN A 2 -45.69 -22.53 -67.56
CA GLN A 2 -44.76 -21.37 -67.59
C GLN A 2 -45.06 -20.24 -66.58
N ARG A 3 -46.34 -19.93 -66.33
CA ARG A 3 -46.74 -18.92 -65.31
C ARG A 3 -46.38 -19.33 -63.88
N GLN A 4 -46.42 -20.63 -63.58
CA GLN A 4 -46.02 -21.13 -62.25
C GLN A 4 -44.51 -21.10 -62.06
N ILE A 5 -43.73 -21.29 -63.13
CA ILE A 5 -42.27 -21.16 -63.11
C ILE A 5 -41.86 -19.71 -62.89
N ALA A 6 -42.49 -18.76 -63.58
CA ALA A 6 -42.25 -17.33 -63.39
C ALA A 6 -42.59 -16.86 -61.95
N ALA A 7 -43.71 -17.35 -61.40
CA ALA A 7 -44.09 -17.05 -60.02
C ALA A 7 -43.11 -17.63 -58.99
N LYS A 8 -42.65 -18.87 -59.16
CA LYS A 8 -41.61 -19.47 -58.28
C LYS A 8 -40.27 -18.73 -58.38
N MET A 9 -39.90 -18.28 -59.58
CA MET A 9 -38.68 -17.49 -59.79
C MET A 9 -38.75 -16.14 -59.06
N GLN A 10 -39.90 -15.44 -59.14
CA GLN A 10 -40.12 -14.19 -58.40
C GLN A 10 -40.09 -14.39 -56.88
N ALA A 11 -40.70 -15.48 -56.37
CA ALA A 11 -40.65 -15.80 -54.95
C ALA A 11 -39.22 -16.11 -54.47
N ALA A 12 -38.42 -16.83 -55.27
CA ALA A 12 -37.03 -17.13 -54.96
C ALA A 12 -36.14 -15.88 -54.94
N LEU A 13 -36.36 -14.95 -55.87
CA LEU A 13 -35.65 -13.67 -55.90
C LEU A 13 -36.01 -12.80 -54.69
N PHE A 14 -37.30 -12.74 -54.34
CA PHE A 14 -37.77 -12.01 -53.16
C PHE A 14 -37.22 -12.60 -51.85
N GLN A 15 -37.21 -13.94 -51.74
CA GLN A 15 -36.63 -14.61 -50.57
C GLN A 15 -35.13 -14.39 -50.47
N ARG A 16 -34.41 -14.38 -51.60
CA ARG A 16 -32.98 -14.05 -51.63
C ARG A 16 -32.72 -12.63 -51.15
N ASP A 17 -33.54 -11.68 -51.58
CA ASP A 17 -33.44 -10.25 -51.22
C ASP A 17 -33.64 -10.02 -49.70
N ILE A 18 -34.66 -10.68 -49.13
CA ILE A 18 -34.92 -10.66 -47.68
C ILE A 18 -33.73 -11.25 -46.92
N LEU A 19 -33.18 -12.38 -47.38
CA LEU A 19 -32.05 -13.03 -46.72
C LEU A 19 -30.77 -12.20 -46.81
N SER A 20 -30.51 -11.52 -47.93
CA SER A 20 -29.36 -10.61 -48.05
C SER A 20 -29.48 -9.43 -47.10
N HIS A 21 -30.65 -8.80 -47.02
CA HIS A 21 -30.88 -7.68 -46.11
C HIS A 21 -30.77 -8.10 -44.64
N ALA A 22 -31.31 -9.26 -44.27
CA ALA A 22 -31.19 -9.79 -42.91
C ALA A 22 -29.74 -10.14 -42.55
N THR A 23 -28.96 -10.64 -43.51
CA THR A 23 -27.54 -10.96 -43.31
C THR A 23 -26.71 -9.68 -43.17
N GLU A 24 -27.00 -8.67 -43.99
CA GLU A 24 -26.32 -7.38 -43.93
C GLU A 24 -26.61 -6.64 -42.61
N GLU A 25 -27.86 -6.65 -42.14
CA GLU A 25 -28.23 -6.15 -40.81
C GLU A 25 -27.50 -6.90 -39.70
N ARG A 26 -27.44 -8.23 -39.77
CA ARG A 26 -26.68 -9.04 -38.79
C ARG A 26 -25.19 -8.73 -38.81
N LEU A 27 -24.60 -8.53 -39.97
CA LEU A 27 -23.18 -8.17 -40.09
C LEU A 27 -22.92 -6.76 -39.57
N LYS A 28 -23.80 -5.79 -39.86
CA LYS A 28 -23.73 -4.43 -39.31
C LYS A 28 -23.92 -4.42 -37.79
N GLN A 29 -24.80 -5.27 -37.28
CA GLN A 29 -25.03 -5.41 -35.84
C GLN A 29 -23.84 -6.08 -35.15
N ALA A 30 -23.30 -7.16 -35.71
CA ALA A 30 -22.09 -7.82 -35.22
C ALA A 30 -20.87 -6.90 -35.27
N ALA A 31 -20.72 -6.10 -36.32
CA ALA A 31 -19.69 -5.07 -36.42
C ALA A 31 -19.89 -3.98 -35.37
N ARG A 32 -21.13 -3.53 -35.14
CA ARG A 32 -21.45 -2.59 -34.04
C ARG A 32 -21.14 -3.15 -32.66
N TRP A 33 -21.32 -4.46 -32.43
CA TRP A 33 -20.94 -5.11 -31.17
C TRP A 33 -19.42 -5.22 -30.99
N LEU A 34 -18.67 -5.31 -32.08
CA LEU A 34 -17.19 -5.31 -32.06
C LEU A 34 -16.61 -3.90 -31.93
N ASP A 35 -17.29 -2.88 -32.47
CA ASP A 35 -16.95 -1.45 -32.30
C ASP A 35 -17.51 -0.85 -30.99
N ALA A 36 -18.29 -1.62 -30.23
CA ALA A 36 -18.76 -1.25 -28.90
C ALA A 36 -17.66 -1.45 -27.83
N ASP A 37 -16.41 -1.13 -28.17
CA ASP A 37 -15.47 -0.60 -27.19
C ASP A 37 -16.05 0.76 -26.74
N ASP A 38 -16.96 0.69 -25.77
CA ASP A 38 -17.61 1.86 -25.18
C ASP A 38 -16.54 2.82 -24.63
N PRO A 39 -16.35 4.01 -25.24
CA PRO A 39 -15.36 4.96 -24.73
C PRO A 39 -15.77 5.52 -23.36
N GLU A 40 -17.01 5.31 -22.91
CA GLU A 40 -17.51 5.75 -21.61
C GLU A 40 -17.29 4.72 -20.49
N ASN A 41 -17.09 3.44 -20.82
CA ASN A 41 -16.76 2.37 -19.86
C ASN A 41 -15.53 1.57 -20.30
N PRO A 42 -14.31 2.11 -20.12
CA PRO A 42 -13.10 1.30 -20.21
C PRO A 42 -13.20 0.10 -19.23
N PRO A 43 -12.67 -1.09 -19.58
CA PRO A 43 -12.78 -2.27 -18.73
C PRO A 43 -12.31 -1.98 -17.30
N GLU A 44 -13.26 -1.96 -16.35
CA GLU A 44 -13.02 -1.57 -14.96
C GLU A 44 -12.12 -2.55 -14.21
N ALA A 45 -11.91 -3.76 -14.74
CA ALA A 45 -10.90 -4.70 -14.28
C ALA A 45 -9.71 -4.72 -15.24
N SER A 46 -8.84 -3.72 -15.11
CA SER A 46 -7.54 -3.71 -15.79
C SER A 46 -6.75 -4.96 -15.40
N SER A 47 -6.16 -5.69 -16.36
CA SER A 47 -5.29 -6.85 -16.05
C SER A 47 -4.17 -6.54 -15.05
N ARG A 48 -3.82 -5.26 -14.87
CA ARG A 48 -2.90 -4.80 -13.83
C ARG A 48 -3.43 -5.03 -12.42
N GLU A 49 -4.69 -4.75 -12.12
CA GLU A 49 -5.25 -4.95 -10.78
C GLU A 49 -5.30 -6.43 -10.41
N VAL A 50 -5.69 -7.28 -11.35
CA VAL A 50 -5.70 -8.75 -11.18
C VAL A 50 -4.30 -9.29 -10.89
N GLN A 51 -3.23 -8.72 -11.48
CA GLN A 51 -1.84 -9.13 -11.22
C GLN A 51 -1.27 -8.55 -9.91
N ASN A 52 -1.71 -7.36 -9.51
CA ASN A 52 -1.22 -6.70 -8.30
C ASN A 52 -1.81 -7.30 -7.02
N ILE A 53 -3.02 -7.85 -7.09
CA ILE A 53 -3.65 -8.52 -5.94
C ILE A 53 -2.76 -9.67 -5.43
N PRO A 54 -2.33 -10.65 -6.27
CA PRO A 54 -1.38 -11.69 -5.84
C PRO A 54 -0.05 -11.15 -5.35
N LEU A 55 0.47 -10.09 -5.96
CA LEU A 55 1.77 -9.52 -5.57
C LEU A 55 1.71 -8.88 -4.17
N GLY A 56 0.67 -8.09 -3.92
CA GLY A 56 0.40 -7.49 -2.60
C GLY A 56 0.12 -8.56 -1.55
N LEU A 57 -0.71 -9.55 -1.89
CA LEU A 57 -1.05 -10.65 -1.00
C LEU A 57 0.18 -11.52 -0.69
N GLY A 58 1.03 -11.81 -1.67
CA GLY A 58 2.27 -12.56 -1.46
C GLY A 58 3.25 -11.84 -0.53
N ALA A 59 3.44 -10.53 -0.70
CA ALA A 59 4.25 -9.73 0.22
C ALA A 59 3.66 -9.72 1.65
N LEU A 60 2.34 -9.60 1.78
CA LEU A 60 1.65 -9.67 3.06
C LEU A 60 1.81 -11.05 3.72
N LEU A 61 1.61 -12.12 2.96
CA LEU A 61 1.77 -13.50 3.43
C LEU A 61 3.21 -13.78 3.86
N LEU A 62 4.21 -13.30 3.10
CA LEU A 62 5.62 -13.43 3.46
C LEU A 62 5.93 -12.72 4.78
N ALA A 63 5.41 -11.51 4.98
CA ALA A 63 5.58 -10.78 6.23
C ALA A 63 4.96 -11.52 7.41
N VAL A 64 3.70 -11.97 7.28
CA VAL A 64 3.03 -12.77 8.31
C VAL A 64 3.83 -14.04 8.60
N ALA A 65 4.32 -14.73 7.58
CA ALA A 65 5.15 -15.93 7.74
C ALA A 65 6.44 -15.63 8.51
N ALA A 66 7.12 -14.51 8.23
CA ALA A 66 8.33 -14.11 8.95
C ALA A 66 8.05 -13.83 10.43
N VAL A 67 6.94 -13.15 10.74
CA VAL A 67 6.51 -12.90 12.14
C VAL A 67 6.19 -14.20 12.85
N VAL A 68 5.36 -15.06 12.25
CA VAL A 68 4.99 -16.35 12.81
C VAL A 68 6.23 -17.22 13.01
N PHE A 69 7.14 -17.25 12.04
CA PHE A 69 8.41 -17.95 12.16
C PHE A 69 9.24 -17.45 13.34
N ALA A 70 9.40 -16.14 13.50
CA ALA A 70 10.17 -15.56 14.61
C ALA A 70 9.60 -15.94 15.99
N VAL A 71 8.28 -16.06 16.09
CA VAL A 71 7.57 -16.46 17.33
C VAL A 71 7.59 -17.96 17.57
N VAL A 72 7.41 -18.78 16.52
CA VAL A 72 7.26 -20.24 16.65
C VAL A 72 8.60 -20.97 16.70
N ALA A 73 9.62 -20.45 16.02
CA ALA A 73 10.94 -21.09 15.97
C ALA A 73 11.77 -20.91 17.26
N THR A 74 11.16 -20.44 18.36
CA THR A 74 11.85 -20.14 19.62
C THR A 74 12.52 -21.35 20.27
N SER A 75 11.96 -22.54 20.11
CA SER A 75 12.44 -23.77 20.76
C SER A 75 13.50 -24.52 19.93
N SER A 76 13.65 -24.19 18.65
CA SER A 76 14.53 -24.91 17.72
C SER A 76 15.67 -24.06 17.16
N MET A 77 15.56 -22.72 17.24
CA MET A 77 16.54 -21.79 16.68
C MET A 77 16.98 -20.74 17.69
N ASP A 78 18.23 -20.32 17.59
CA ASP A 78 18.77 -19.20 18.35
C ASP A 78 18.10 -17.88 17.94
N ALA A 79 18.18 -16.88 18.83
CA ALA A 79 17.51 -15.60 18.63
C ALA A 79 18.06 -14.83 17.42
N LEU A 80 19.36 -14.95 17.15
CA LEU A 80 20.03 -14.23 16.07
C LEU A 80 19.56 -14.72 14.69
N SER A 81 19.39 -16.03 14.49
CA SER A 81 18.87 -16.57 13.24
C SER A 81 17.43 -16.13 12.97
N ARG A 82 16.57 -16.13 14.00
CA ARG A 82 15.18 -15.65 13.90
C ARG A 82 15.11 -14.16 13.57
N LEU A 83 15.95 -13.36 14.23
CA LEU A 83 16.13 -11.95 13.91
C LEU A 83 16.59 -11.76 12.47
N GLY A 84 17.54 -12.57 11.99
CA GLY A 84 18.03 -12.50 10.61
C GLY A 84 16.91 -12.67 9.58
N VAL A 85 16.05 -13.68 9.74
CA VAL A 85 14.89 -13.90 8.86
C VAL A 85 13.92 -12.72 8.91
N LEU A 86 13.60 -12.22 10.10
CA LEU A 86 12.70 -11.08 10.27
C LEU A 86 13.27 -9.79 9.65
N LEU A 87 14.57 -9.54 9.80
CA LEU A 87 15.26 -8.40 9.20
C LEU A 87 15.26 -8.47 7.67
N VAL A 88 15.57 -9.64 7.10
CA VAL A 88 15.50 -9.85 5.64
C VAL A 88 14.09 -9.57 5.13
N ALA A 89 13.06 -10.12 5.77
CA ALA A 89 11.68 -9.85 5.41
C ALA A 89 11.34 -8.36 5.50
N THR A 90 11.76 -7.68 6.57
CA THR A 90 11.58 -6.24 6.78
C THR A 90 12.19 -5.42 5.65
N VAL A 91 13.45 -5.71 5.30
CA VAL A 91 14.17 -5.02 4.21
C VAL A 91 13.48 -5.25 2.87
N LEU A 92 13.10 -6.48 2.54
CA LEU A 92 12.39 -6.79 1.29
C LEU A 92 11.05 -6.05 1.20
N LEU A 93 10.29 -6.00 2.30
CA LEU A 93 9.04 -5.27 2.35
C LEU A 93 9.21 -3.76 2.27
N LEU A 94 10.29 -3.19 2.79
CA LEU A 94 10.58 -1.76 2.62
C LEU A 94 11.04 -1.47 1.18
N LEU A 95 11.87 -2.31 0.57
CA LEU A 95 12.35 -2.06 -0.81
C LEU A 95 11.26 -2.16 -1.89
N ALA A 96 10.13 -2.84 -1.64
CA ALA A 96 9.07 -3.03 -2.61
C ALA A 96 8.23 -1.76 -2.92
N PRO A 97 7.69 -1.02 -1.94
CA PRO A 97 6.84 0.16 -2.18
C PRO A 97 7.37 1.21 -3.15
N PRO A 98 8.66 1.63 -3.12
CA PRO A 98 9.17 2.62 -4.07
C PRO A 98 9.10 2.13 -5.52
N VAL A 99 9.32 0.82 -5.75
CA VAL A 99 9.23 0.22 -7.08
C VAL A 99 7.78 0.12 -7.54
N LEU A 100 6.87 -0.27 -6.64
CA LEU A 100 5.43 -0.36 -6.92
C LEU A 100 4.80 1.02 -7.20
N ALA A 101 5.16 2.03 -6.42
CA ALA A 101 4.70 3.40 -6.61
C ALA A 101 5.12 3.95 -8.00
N ARG A 102 6.37 3.69 -8.42
CA ARG A 102 6.86 4.05 -9.76
C ARG A 102 6.14 3.33 -10.89
N ARG A 103 5.49 2.19 -10.62
CA ARG A 103 4.71 1.42 -11.60
C ARG A 103 3.21 1.79 -11.60
N GLY A 104 2.81 2.79 -10.81
CA GLY A 104 1.42 3.24 -10.68
C GLY A 104 0.57 2.42 -9.71
N LEU A 105 1.18 1.59 -8.87
CA LEU A 105 0.50 0.66 -7.97
C LEU A 105 0.36 1.23 -6.56
N THR A 106 -0.22 2.42 -6.46
CA THR A 106 -0.19 3.23 -5.22
C THR A 106 -0.85 2.51 -4.04
N SER A 107 -2.05 1.94 -4.21
CA SER A 107 -2.76 1.24 -3.12
C SER A 107 -1.96 0.05 -2.56
N THR A 108 -1.38 -0.76 -3.44
CA THR A 108 -0.51 -1.88 -3.02
C THR A 108 0.76 -1.37 -2.34
N ALA A 109 1.38 -0.31 -2.87
CA ALA A 109 2.56 0.30 -2.26
C ALA A 109 2.25 0.83 -0.85
N GLU A 110 1.08 1.44 -0.63
CA GLU A 110 0.65 1.89 0.69
C GLU A 110 0.54 0.74 1.68
N THR A 111 -0.18 -0.32 1.32
CA THR A 111 -0.33 -1.52 2.18
C THR A 111 1.01 -2.15 2.51
N ILE A 112 1.86 -2.40 1.50
CA ILE A 112 3.16 -3.03 1.75
C ILE A 112 4.06 -2.10 2.58
N SER A 113 4.02 -0.79 2.36
CA SER A 113 4.81 0.16 3.15
C SER A 113 4.36 0.21 4.61
N ALA A 114 3.05 0.13 4.87
CA ALA A 114 2.52 0.07 6.23
C ALA A 114 2.99 -1.18 6.95
N VAL A 115 2.93 -2.35 6.30
CA VAL A 115 3.41 -3.61 6.87
C VAL A 115 4.92 -3.58 7.07
N GLY A 116 5.69 -3.12 6.08
CA GLY A 116 7.15 -3.00 6.19
C GLY A 116 7.59 -2.08 7.33
N LEU A 117 6.92 -0.93 7.50
CA LEU A 117 7.18 -0.02 8.62
C LEU A 117 6.78 -0.61 9.98
N LEU A 118 5.71 -1.40 10.04
CA LEU A 118 5.32 -2.12 11.25
C LEU A 118 6.34 -3.21 11.64
N LEU A 119 7.00 -3.83 10.67
CA LEU A 119 8.04 -4.82 10.94
C LEU A 119 9.30 -4.21 11.55
N VAL A 120 9.58 -2.91 11.38
CA VAL A 120 10.76 -2.25 11.97
C VAL A 120 10.77 -2.32 13.50
N PRO A 121 9.73 -1.87 14.24
CA PRO A 121 9.71 -2.00 15.68
C PRO A 121 9.64 -3.45 16.14
N LEU A 122 9.03 -4.34 15.35
CA LEU A 122 9.00 -5.78 15.66
C LEU A 122 10.39 -6.41 15.53
N ALA A 123 11.16 -6.04 14.51
CA ALA A 123 12.56 -6.43 14.38
C ALA A 123 13.41 -5.84 15.50
N GLY A 124 13.12 -4.61 15.94
CA GLY A 124 13.71 -4.02 17.15
C GLY A 124 13.43 -4.85 18.40
N TYR A 125 12.19 -5.30 18.61
CA TYR A 125 11.86 -6.21 19.71
C TYR A 125 12.61 -7.54 19.61
N ALA A 126 12.66 -8.15 18.43
CA ALA A 126 13.43 -9.38 18.22
C ALA A 126 14.93 -9.18 18.48
N LEU A 127 15.47 -8.00 18.16
CA LEU A 127 16.85 -7.61 18.46
C LEU A 127 17.06 -7.46 19.98
N TRP A 128 16.11 -6.85 20.69
CA TRP A 128 16.14 -6.78 22.16
C TRP A 128 16.13 -8.16 22.81
N ALA A 129 15.37 -9.11 22.24
CA ALA A 129 15.27 -10.48 22.72
C ALA A 129 16.55 -11.31 22.50
N VAL A 130 17.55 -10.80 21.77
CA VAL A 130 18.87 -11.41 21.73
C VAL A 130 19.58 -11.11 23.07
N ASP A 131 19.97 -12.17 23.80
CA ASP A 131 20.53 -12.07 25.17
C ASP A 131 21.69 -11.07 25.29
N LEU A 132 22.52 -10.94 24.25
CA LEU A 132 23.63 -9.98 24.19
C LEU A 132 23.16 -8.52 24.32
N ILE A 133 21.99 -8.20 23.78
CA ILE A 133 21.43 -6.84 23.74
C ILE A 133 20.54 -6.63 24.97
N GLY A 134 19.51 -7.47 25.13
CA GLY A 134 18.53 -7.30 26.21
C GLY A 134 19.07 -7.61 27.60
N GLY A 135 20.02 -8.55 27.71
CA GLY A 135 20.69 -8.89 28.96
C GLY A 135 21.85 -7.96 29.33
N GLY A 136 22.26 -7.06 28.42
CA GLY A 136 23.43 -6.19 28.56
C GLY A 136 23.28 -5.01 29.52
N GLY A 137 22.21 -4.95 30.33
CA GLY A 137 21.96 -3.88 31.30
C GLY A 137 21.51 -2.55 30.68
N ALA A 138 21.26 -2.52 29.37
CA ALA A 138 20.64 -1.37 28.72
C ALA A 138 19.22 -1.15 29.25
N SER A 139 18.76 0.10 29.28
CA SER A 139 17.36 0.38 29.57
C SER A 139 16.49 -0.06 28.40
N GLY A 140 15.53 -0.95 28.67
CA GLY A 140 14.54 -1.37 27.69
C GLY A 140 13.69 -0.21 27.19
N ALA A 141 13.42 0.79 28.03
CA ALA A 141 12.68 1.99 27.64
C ALA A 141 13.49 2.83 26.63
N VAL A 142 14.76 3.08 26.92
CA VAL A 142 15.65 3.82 26.00
C VAL A 142 15.80 3.07 24.67
N PHE A 143 16.00 1.76 24.71
CA PHE A 143 16.11 0.93 23.51
C PHE A 143 14.84 1.01 22.66
N ALA A 144 13.66 0.82 23.26
CA ALA A 144 12.38 0.95 22.57
C ALA A 144 12.19 2.36 21.99
N GLY A 145 12.55 3.41 22.75
CA GLY A 145 12.50 4.80 22.28
C GLY A 145 13.36 5.04 21.04
N VAL A 146 14.57 4.46 20.98
CA VAL A 146 15.45 4.51 19.80
C VAL A 146 14.84 3.76 18.61
N ILE A 147 14.27 2.57 18.83
CA ILE A 147 13.62 1.81 17.76
C ILE A 147 12.42 2.56 17.18
N PHE A 148 11.61 3.19 18.03
CA PHE A 148 10.50 4.04 17.57
C PHE A 148 11.00 5.29 16.84
N LEU A 149 12.10 5.90 17.28
CA LEU A 149 12.74 7.02 16.59
C LEU A 149 13.23 6.62 15.19
N VAL A 150 13.89 5.46 15.07
CA VAL A 150 14.32 4.90 13.78
C VAL A 150 13.11 4.63 12.90
N THR A 151 12.05 4.03 13.44
CA THR A 151 10.80 3.75 12.71
C THR A 151 10.17 5.03 12.18
N ALA A 152 10.11 6.09 13.00
CA ALA A 152 9.61 7.39 12.61
C ALA A 152 10.49 8.04 11.53
N ALA A 153 11.81 7.97 11.65
CA ALA A 153 12.74 8.50 10.65
C ALA A 153 12.63 7.77 9.30
N VAL A 154 12.52 6.44 9.31
CA VAL A 154 12.28 5.65 8.09
C VAL A 154 10.92 6.01 7.49
N GLY A 155 9.86 6.07 8.28
CA GLY A 155 8.53 6.48 7.82
C GLY A 155 8.53 7.88 7.19
N PHE A 156 9.21 8.84 7.83
CA PHE A 156 9.33 10.21 7.35
C PHE A 156 10.07 10.27 6.01
N GLY A 157 11.20 9.56 5.91
CA GLY A 157 11.93 9.40 4.66
C GLY A 157 11.05 8.79 3.56
N TYR A 158 10.30 7.74 3.86
CA TYR A 158 9.37 7.11 2.91
C TYR A 158 8.31 8.09 2.43
N ALA A 159 7.68 8.83 3.35
CA ALA A 159 6.66 9.82 3.02
C ALA A 159 7.19 10.90 2.06
N LEU A 160 8.44 11.35 2.25
CA LEU A 160 9.07 12.33 1.37
C LEU A 160 9.46 11.75 0.01
N PHE A 161 10.07 10.56 -0.02
CA PHE A 161 10.59 9.97 -1.27
C PHE A 161 9.50 9.36 -2.16
N THR A 162 8.44 8.81 -1.57
CA THR A 162 7.40 8.08 -2.30
C THR A 162 6.09 8.86 -2.44
N GLY A 163 5.86 9.86 -1.59
CA GLY A 163 4.60 10.61 -1.55
C GLY A 163 3.39 9.81 -1.04
N LEU A 164 3.58 8.57 -0.57
CA LEU A 164 2.51 7.70 -0.07
C LEU A 164 1.90 8.24 1.23
N ARG A 165 0.61 8.00 1.46
CA ARG A 165 -0.09 8.46 2.66
C ARG A 165 0.20 7.58 3.87
N ALA A 166 0.22 6.27 3.71
CA ALA A 166 0.45 5.33 4.81
C ALA A 166 1.74 5.61 5.62
N PRO A 167 2.91 5.88 5.00
CA PRO A 167 4.12 6.25 5.74
C PRO A 167 4.01 7.55 6.57
N ARG A 168 3.14 8.49 6.17
CA ARG A 168 2.90 9.74 6.92
C ARG A 168 2.26 9.44 8.26
N PHE A 169 1.22 8.62 8.27
CA PHE A 169 0.55 8.18 9.51
C PHE A 169 1.49 7.34 10.38
N ALA A 170 2.24 6.43 9.77
CA ALA A 170 3.23 5.63 10.49
C ALA A 170 4.31 6.48 11.17
N THR A 171 4.74 7.57 10.52
CA THR A 171 5.70 8.52 11.10
C THR A 171 5.17 9.15 12.37
N VAL A 172 3.94 9.69 12.30
CA VAL A 172 3.31 10.34 13.46
C VAL A 172 3.13 9.33 14.59
N LEU A 173 2.56 8.16 14.28
CA LEU A 173 2.32 7.11 15.27
C LEU A 173 3.62 6.63 15.94
N ALA A 174 4.69 6.45 15.17
CA ALA A 174 5.98 6.01 15.69
C ALA A 174 6.71 7.11 16.47
N ALA A 175 6.48 8.39 16.17
CA ALA A 175 7.09 9.51 16.88
C ALA A 175 6.51 9.70 18.29
N GLN A 176 5.22 9.37 18.50
CA GLN A 176 4.50 9.56 19.77
C GLN A 176 5.24 8.99 21.00
N PRO A 177 5.65 7.70 21.02
CA PRO A 177 6.28 7.12 22.21
C PRO A 177 7.77 7.48 22.38
N VAL A 178 8.41 8.13 21.40
CA VAL A 178 9.87 8.36 21.41
C VAL A 178 10.30 9.14 22.65
N LEU A 179 9.75 10.34 22.85
CA LEU A 179 10.15 11.19 23.97
C LEU A 179 9.75 10.61 25.33
N PRO A 180 8.52 10.07 25.52
CA PRO A 180 8.16 9.35 26.73
C PRO A 180 9.12 8.21 27.09
N LEU A 181 9.51 7.40 26.10
CA LEU A 181 10.39 6.24 26.33
C LEU A 181 11.84 6.65 26.62
N LEU A 182 12.36 7.66 25.91
CA LEU A 182 13.73 8.16 26.15
C LEU A 182 13.87 8.91 27.49
N ALA A 183 12.79 9.54 27.96
CA ALA A 183 12.76 10.27 29.22
C ALA A 183 12.40 9.39 30.43
N TYR A 184 11.88 8.18 30.19
CA TYR A 184 11.26 7.31 31.20
C TYR A 184 12.11 7.15 32.46
N ASP A 185 13.41 6.83 32.33
CA ASP A 185 14.28 6.58 33.47
C ASP A 185 14.76 7.86 34.18
N ARG A 186 14.59 9.03 33.56
CA ARG A 186 15.09 10.32 34.06
C ARG A 186 14.00 11.19 34.66
N VAL A 187 12.73 10.88 34.39
CA VAL A 187 11.60 11.72 34.77
C VAL A 187 10.80 11.04 35.88
N SER A 188 10.74 11.72 37.02
CA SER A 188 9.89 11.34 38.14
C SER A 188 8.90 12.47 38.47
N GLY A 189 7.66 12.08 38.78
CA GLY A 189 6.60 12.99 39.20
C GLY A 189 5.88 13.74 38.06
N PRO A 190 4.74 14.41 38.37
CA PRO A 190 3.84 14.95 37.35
C PRO A 190 4.44 16.09 36.52
N ALA A 191 5.28 16.95 37.12
CA ALA A 191 5.84 18.11 36.44
C ALA A 191 6.79 17.73 35.29
N GLY A 192 7.64 16.71 35.49
CA GLY A 192 8.52 16.23 34.42
C GLY A 192 7.74 15.57 33.28
N TRP A 193 6.69 14.80 33.60
CA TRP A 193 5.80 14.23 32.59
C TRP A 193 5.04 15.30 31.80
N ALA A 194 4.58 16.36 32.47
CA ALA A 194 3.96 17.50 31.78
C ALA A 194 4.94 18.16 30.79
N LEU A 195 6.22 18.29 31.15
CA LEU A 195 7.25 18.82 30.25
C LEU A 195 7.44 17.89 29.05
N VAL A 196 7.62 16.58 29.26
CA VAL A 196 7.77 15.59 28.19
C VAL A 196 6.59 15.65 27.21
N LEU A 197 5.35 15.64 27.71
CA LEU A 197 4.15 15.71 26.88
C LEU A 197 4.01 17.06 26.16
N THR A 198 4.47 18.15 26.77
CA THR A 198 4.55 19.45 26.09
C THR A 198 5.49 19.39 24.90
N VAL A 199 6.66 18.76 25.05
CA VAL A 199 7.61 18.59 23.93
C VAL A 199 7.02 17.67 22.85
N VAL A 200 6.31 16.60 23.22
CA VAL A 200 5.55 15.76 22.26
C VAL A 200 4.56 16.63 21.48
N ALA A 201 3.77 17.46 22.15
CA ALA A 201 2.82 18.35 21.49
C ALA A 201 3.50 19.37 20.55
N MET A 202 4.69 19.87 20.90
CA MET A 202 5.47 20.71 19.99
C MET A 202 5.95 19.95 18.75
N VAL A 203 6.39 18.69 18.92
CA VAL A 203 6.79 17.82 17.81
C VAL A 203 5.60 17.54 16.90
N ASP A 204 4.42 17.26 17.46
CA ASP A 204 3.19 17.05 16.69
C ASP A 204 2.79 18.30 15.92
N LEU A 205 2.88 19.48 16.54
CA LEU A 205 2.64 20.75 15.87
C LEU A 205 3.64 20.99 14.73
N TRP A 206 4.90 20.63 14.93
CA TRP A 206 5.92 20.71 13.88
C TRP A 206 5.62 19.74 12.73
N LEU A 207 5.27 18.48 13.02
CA LEU A 207 4.89 17.48 12.04
C LEU A 207 3.64 17.91 11.26
N ALA A 208 2.64 18.50 11.91
CA ALA A 208 1.42 19.04 11.31
C ALA A 208 1.68 20.24 10.37
N ARG A 209 2.80 20.94 10.53
CA ARG A 209 3.23 22.04 9.64
C ARG A 209 4.28 21.61 8.62
N SER A 210 4.78 20.39 8.73
CA SER A 210 5.81 19.86 7.85
C SER A 210 5.23 19.48 6.47
N PRO A 211 6.04 19.43 5.41
CA PRO A 211 5.60 19.01 4.07
C PRO A 211 5.07 17.55 4.03
N VAL A 212 5.24 16.79 5.10
CA VAL A 212 4.70 15.43 5.25
C VAL A 212 3.18 15.44 5.43
N THR A 213 2.59 16.50 6.01
CA THR A 213 1.15 16.56 6.32
C THR A 213 0.38 17.61 5.51
N VAL A 214 1.06 18.62 4.97
CA VAL A 214 0.41 19.62 4.11
C VAL A 214 0.13 19.01 2.74
N GLU A 215 -1.12 18.65 2.47
CA GLU A 215 -1.58 18.33 1.12
C GLU A 215 -1.43 19.59 0.24
N ARG A 216 -0.89 19.43 -0.98
CA ARG A 216 -0.90 20.52 -1.96
C ARG A 216 -2.35 20.84 -2.33
N PRO A 217 -2.77 22.11 -2.33
CA PRO A 217 -4.14 22.47 -2.71
C PRO A 217 -4.41 21.97 -4.13
N VAL A 218 -5.51 21.22 -4.29
CA VAL A 218 -5.91 20.52 -5.52
C VAL A 218 -6.37 21.48 -6.63
N ARG A 219 -6.59 22.77 -6.33
CA ARG A 219 -6.96 23.78 -7.33
C ARG A 219 -6.28 25.12 -7.09
N GLN A 220 -5.48 25.56 -8.04
CA GLN A 220 -4.98 26.94 -8.16
C GLN A 220 -5.67 27.69 -9.32
N ASP A 221 -6.65 27.06 -9.95
CA ASP A 221 -7.23 27.38 -11.24
C ASP A 221 -8.64 27.99 -11.16
N LEU A 222 -9.14 28.27 -9.96
CA LEU A 222 -10.34 29.10 -9.80
C LEU A 222 -9.95 30.58 -9.63
N PRO A 223 -10.16 31.44 -10.64
CA PRO A 223 -10.02 32.88 -10.44
C PRO A 223 -11.02 33.31 -9.38
N GLY A 224 -10.53 34.02 -8.37
CA GLY A 224 -11.35 34.53 -7.28
C GLY A 224 -12.56 35.30 -7.79
N GLY A 225 -13.75 34.77 -7.51
CA GLY A 225 -14.99 35.50 -7.65
C GLY A 225 -15.02 36.63 -6.63
N ARG A 226 -15.03 37.87 -7.13
CA ARG A 226 -15.37 39.07 -6.35
C ARG A 226 -16.84 39.04 -5.96
#